data_AF-A0A940NZ59-F1
#
_entry.id   AF-A0A940NZ59-F1
#
_cell.length_a   1.000
_cell.length_b   1.000
_cell.length_c   1.000
_cell.angle_alpha   90.00
_cell.angle_beta   90.00
_cell.angle_gamma   90.00
#
_symmetry.space_group_name_H-M   'P 1'
#
loop_
_entity.id
_entity.type
_entity.pdbx_description
1 polymer ?
#
loop_
_entity_poly.entity_id
_entity_poly.type
_entity_poly.pdbx_seq_one_letter_code
_entity_poly.pdbx_strand_id
1 'polypeptide(L)'
;MKTAIIKLIIQLLTDEKTRRKLLIAVVSILVGALGMLLLPVVALHIMSQMEPPELGFDESAFMEQIDTERMAELEQDGDQIAETLIAKGLRHQVMKAQLLYLSCFPESVENMDAYAEYFRIEEDTALIDRVNANYGLEIDYPEFERTYKLMRHVSIDPYLFEHPESKNAADLAAWCRNAYDAEWLSCGGQGGMNDEFQRRTADNLGLILGYQSYDPDSRQFRDGYSLLVYSVWGDRDTMPDVPGVGVYSGDVFGVYIGGGQVVFATNDTAPVQMVPASDPRWTCWVTFEGIDYPQSVWEYIDELNAPEETETEGE
;
A
#
# COMPACT_ATOMS: atom_id res chain seq x y z
N MET A 1 31.54 16.03 9.80
CA MET A 1 30.55 14.98 9.51
C MET A 1 29.15 15.56 9.27
N LYS A 2 28.57 16.35 10.20
CA LYS A 2 27.24 17.01 10.04
C LYS A 2 27.04 17.79 8.72
N THR A 3 28.04 18.51 8.22
CA THR A 3 27.92 19.32 6.99
C THR A 3 28.19 18.54 5.71
N ALA A 4 28.75 17.34 5.79
CA ALA A 4 29.08 16.53 4.61
C ALA A 4 27.87 15.70 4.17
N ILE A 5 27.13 15.14 5.13
CA ILE A 5 25.92 14.34 4.88
C ILE A 5 24.77 15.23 4.38
N ILE A 6 24.54 16.37 5.02
CA ILE A 6 23.53 17.35 4.56
C ILE A 6 23.91 17.94 3.18
N LYS A 7 25.20 18.18 2.89
CA LYS A 7 25.64 18.57 1.53
C LYS A 7 25.52 17.43 0.52
N LEU A 8 25.72 16.19 0.93
CA LEU A 8 25.52 15.02 0.08
C LEU A 8 24.03 14.92 -0.28
N ILE A 9 23.12 15.11 0.69
CA ILE A 9 21.65 15.13 0.56
C ILE A 9 21.16 16.31 -0.31
N ILE A 10 21.77 17.49 -0.19
CA ILE A 10 21.44 18.65 -1.04
C ILE A 10 22.01 18.50 -2.47
N GLN A 11 23.20 17.92 -2.64
CA GLN A 11 23.72 17.55 -3.97
C GLN A 11 22.93 16.39 -4.61
N LEU A 12 22.34 15.52 -3.79
CA LEU A 12 21.43 14.42 -4.10
C LEU A 12 20.10 14.86 -4.72
N LEU A 13 19.63 16.08 -4.40
CA LEU A 13 18.38 16.66 -4.91
C LEU A 13 18.54 17.39 -6.26
N THR A 14 19.77 17.59 -6.74
CA THR A 14 20.04 18.44 -7.91
C THR A 14 20.47 17.66 -9.17
N ASP A 15 20.93 16.41 -9.03
CA ASP A 15 21.47 15.61 -10.14
C ASP A 15 20.77 14.23 -10.30
N GLU A 16 20.18 14.03 -11.47
CA GLU A 16 19.41 12.85 -11.88
C GLU A 16 20.21 11.54 -11.83
N LYS A 17 21.52 11.61 -12.09
CA LYS A 17 22.42 10.46 -12.05
C LYS A 17 22.72 9.97 -10.63
N THR A 18 22.68 10.87 -9.66
CA THR A 18 22.99 10.58 -8.25
C THR A 18 21.73 10.10 -7.52
N ARG A 19 20.55 10.64 -7.86
CA ARG A 19 19.22 10.13 -7.46
C ARG A 19 19.05 8.65 -7.79
N ARG A 20 19.46 8.25 -9.00
CA ARG A 20 19.44 6.87 -9.47
C ARG A 20 20.33 5.94 -8.64
N LYS A 21 21.50 6.40 -8.19
CA LYS A 21 22.45 5.57 -7.44
C LYS A 21 22.08 5.40 -5.96
N LEU A 22 21.28 6.30 -5.39
CA LEU A 22 20.95 6.30 -3.96
C LEU A 22 19.56 5.73 -3.65
N LEU A 23 18.61 5.82 -4.59
CA LEU A 23 17.41 4.96 -4.61
C LEU A 23 17.77 3.47 -4.75
N ILE A 24 19.00 3.14 -5.11
CA ILE A 24 19.54 1.78 -5.14
C ILE A 24 20.15 1.40 -3.78
N ALA A 25 20.64 2.38 -3.04
CA ALA A 25 21.39 2.16 -1.80
C ALA A 25 20.50 2.18 -0.55
N VAL A 26 19.55 3.11 -0.44
CA VAL A 26 18.56 3.19 0.67
C VAL A 26 17.56 2.02 0.68
N VAL A 27 17.68 1.16 -0.33
CA VAL A 27 16.67 0.23 -0.81
C VAL A 27 17.19 -1.23 -0.77
N SER A 28 18.47 -1.43 -0.45
CA SER A 28 19.16 -2.74 -0.53
C SER A 28 19.54 -3.38 0.81
N ILE A 29 19.11 -2.86 1.97
CA ILE A 29 19.34 -3.56 3.25
C ILE A 29 18.11 -3.53 4.12
N LEU A 30 17.27 -4.55 3.98
CA LEU A 30 16.18 -4.80 4.90
C LEU A 30 15.95 -6.34 5.00
N VAL A 31 16.92 -7.08 5.49
CA VAL A 31 16.61 -8.44 5.95
C VAL A 31 15.60 -8.28 7.10
N GLY A 32 14.53 -9.07 7.09
CA GLY A 32 13.35 -8.89 7.96
C GLY A 32 12.33 -7.89 7.40
N ALA A 33 11.08 -8.35 7.17
CA ALA A 33 9.83 -7.67 6.76
C ALA A 33 9.87 -6.42 5.83
N LEU A 34 11.00 -6.00 5.28
CA LEU A 34 11.14 -4.73 4.59
C LEU A 34 12.06 -4.85 3.35
N GLY A 35 12.92 -5.88 3.21
CA GLY A 35 13.96 -5.92 2.15
C GLY A 35 13.88 -7.05 1.16
N MET A 36 12.71 -7.69 1.09
CA MET A 36 12.30 -8.30 -0.16
C MET A 36 11.63 -7.31 -1.12
N LEU A 37 11.33 -6.07 -0.71
CA LEU A 37 10.47 -5.17 -1.52
C LEU A 37 11.16 -4.46 -2.69
N LEU A 38 12.48 -4.55 -2.82
CA LEU A 38 13.21 -3.46 -3.45
C LEU A 38 14.31 -3.87 -4.43
N LEU A 39 14.73 -5.14 -4.42
CA LEU A 39 15.67 -5.68 -5.40
C LEU A 39 15.15 -5.64 -6.87
N PRO A 40 13.87 -5.94 -7.18
CA PRO A 40 13.38 -5.88 -8.55
C PRO A 40 13.25 -4.45 -9.09
N VAL A 41 12.79 -3.51 -8.26
CA VAL A 41 12.53 -2.10 -8.66
C VAL A 41 13.82 -1.37 -9.01
N VAL A 42 14.89 -1.64 -8.25
CA VAL A 42 16.25 -1.17 -8.50
C VAL A 42 16.85 -1.76 -9.77
N ALA A 43 16.74 -3.09 -9.95
CA ALA A 43 17.25 -3.77 -11.12
C ALA A 43 16.55 -3.34 -12.43
N LEU A 44 15.25 -3.07 -12.38
CA LEU A 44 14.43 -2.71 -13.54
C LEU A 44 14.62 -1.25 -13.98
N HIS A 45 14.79 -0.32 -13.04
CA HIS A 45 15.07 1.08 -13.36
C HIS A 45 16.43 1.26 -14.07
N ILE A 46 17.38 0.35 -13.82
CA ILE A 46 18.68 0.29 -14.52
C ILE A 46 18.49 -0.13 -15.99
N MET A 47 17.57 -1.05 -16.31
CA MET A 47 17.40 -1.60 -17.66
C MET A 47 16.63 -0.68 -18.62
N SER A 48 15.76 0.22 -18.14
CA SER A 48 14.94 1.06 -19.04
C SER A 48 15.65 2.26 -19.64
N GLN A 49 16.89 2.59 -19.21
CA GLN A 49 17.65 3.71 -19.75
C GLN A 49 19.04 3.31 -20.23
N MET A 50 19.05 2.88 -21.50
CA MET A 50 20.16 2.72 -22.43
C MET A 50 21.11 1.52 -22.22
N GLU A 51 21.77 1.17 -23.33
CA GLU A 51 22.82 0.16 -23.52
C GLU A 51 23.62 -0.15 -22.25
N PRO A 52 23.89 -1.46 -22.00
CA PRO A 52 24.33 -1.95 -20.71
C PRO A 52 25.57 -1.18 -20.28
N PRO A 53 25.47 -0.29 -19.29
CA PRO A 53 26.66 0.26 -18.71
C PRO A 53 27.26 -0.87 -17.87
N GLU A 54 28.56 -1.13 -18.04
CA GLU A 54 29.36 -1.72 -16.97
C GLU A 54 29.38 -0.73 -15.79
N LEU A 55 28.27 -0.63 -15.07
CA LEU A 55 28.13 0.09 -13.82
C LEU A 55 27.88 -0.98 -12.77
N GLY A 56 28.97 -1.59 -12.31
CA GLY A 56 28.95 -2.39 -11.10
C GLY A 56 28.42 -1.53 -9.96
N PHE A 57 27.28 -1.93 -9.40
CA PHE A 57 26.94 -1.57 -8.04
C PHE A 57 28.03 -2.18 -7.15
N ASP A 58 28.88 -1.33 -6.57
CA ASP A 58 29.85 -1.77 -5.58
C ASP A 58 29.14 -1.86 -4.24
N GLU A 59 28.36 -2.93 -4.09
CA GLU A 59 27.66 -3.35 -2.88
C GLU A 59 28.61 -3.29 -1.67
N SER A 60 29.85 -3.73 -1.87
CA SER A 60 30.93 -3.73 -0.89
C SER A 60 31.26 -2.33 -0.35
N ALA A 61 31.28 -1.29 -1.18
CA ALA A 61 31.61 0.08 -0.76
C ALA A 61 30.46 0.79 0.00
N PHE A 62 29.20 0.42 -0.27
CA PHE A 62 28.04 0.90 0.48
C PHE A 62 27.89 0.18 1.81
N MET A 63 28.08 -1.14 1.82
CA MET A 63 28.12 -1.97 3.03
C MET A 63 29.33 -1.67 3.93
N GLU A 64 30.42 -1.10 3.38
CA GLU A 64 31.54 -0.58 4.19
C GLU A 64 31.21 0.73 4.92
N GLN A 65 30.21 1.51 4.48
CA GLN A 65 29.83 2.79 5.07
C GLN A 65 28.74 2.67 6.14
N ILE A 66 27.91 1.63 6.08
CA ILE A 66 26.93 1.32 7.13
C ILE A 66 27.47 0.12 7.89
N ASP A 67 27.88 0.34 9.15
CA ASP A 67 28.34 -0.73 10.01
C ASP A 67 27.27 -1.82 10.14
N THR A 68 27.69 -3.09 10.12
CA THR A 68 26.78 -4.24 10.27
C THR A 68 25.99 -4.16 11.58
N GLU A 69 26.59 -3.57 12.61
CA GLU A 69 25.93 -3.30 13.89
C GLU A 69 24.74 -2.33 13.72
N ARG A 70 24.93 -1.22 13.00
CA ARG A 70 23.87 -0.24 12.74
C ARG A 70 22.73 -0.84 11.91
N MET A 71 23.03 -1.78 11.02
CA MET A 71 21.99 -2.47 10.25
C MET A 71 21.10 -3.36 11.10
N ALA A 72 21.69 -4.14 12.00
CA ALA A 72 20.94 -4.99 12.93
C ALA A 72 20.07 -4.15 13.87
N GLU A 73 20.58 -2.99 14.33
CA GLU A 73 19.82 -2.04 15.14
C GLU A 73 18.63 -1.45 14.37
N LEU A 74 18.82 -1.03 13.12
CA LEU A 74 17.73 -0.48 12.30
C LEU A 74 16.64 -1.52 12.00
N GLU A 75 17.01 -2.79 11.80
CA GLU A 75 16.07 -3.90 11.64
C GLU A 75 15.24 -4.09 12.92
N GLN A 76 15.93 -4.22 14.06
CA GLN A 76 15.28 -4.39 15.36
C GLN A 76 14.34 -3.23 15.70
N ASP A 77 14.79 -1.98 15.51
CA ASP A 77 13.98 -0.80 15.75
C ASP A 77 12.79 -0.72 14.79
N GLY A 78 12.99 -1.09 13.53
CA GLY A 78 11.94 -1.18 12.53
C GLY A 78 10.82 -2.13 12.96
N ASP A 79 11.18 -3.34 13.40
CA ASP A 79 10.22 -4.33 13.90
C ASP A 79 9.49 -3.81 15.15
N GLN A 80 10.22 -3.19 16.09
CA GLN A 80 9.62 -2.62 17.28
C GLN A 80 8.65 -1.48 16.97
N ILE A 81 8.96 -0.62 15.98
CA ILE A 81 8.04 0.43 15.48
C ILE A 81 6.74 -0.22 14.98
N ALA A 82 6.86 -1.26 14.16
CA ALA A 82 5.71 -1.95 13.60
C ALA A 82 4.82 -2.56 14.68
N GLU A 83 5.41 -3.35 15.58
CA GLU A 83 4.70 -3.98 16.71
C GLU A 83 3.99 -2.93 17.57
N THR A 84 4.68 -1.84 17.91
CA THR A 84 4.16 -0.78 18.75
C THR A 84 2.98 -0.05 18.10
N LEU A 85 3.08 0.28 16.81
CA LEU A 85 2.00 0.96 16.09
C LEU A 85 0.80 0.04 15.86
N ILE A 86 1.04 -1.24 15.51
CA ILE A 86 -0.03 -2.23 15.36
C ILE A 86 -0.79 -2.40 16.67
N ALA A 87 -0.08 -2.55 17.80
CA ALA A 87 -0.71 -2.66 19.12
C ALA A 87 -1.55 -1.42 19.50
N LYS A 88 -1.24 -0.26 18.93
CA LYS A 88 -1.98 1.01 19.13
C LYS A 88 -3.12 1.24 18.14
N GLY A 89 -3.37 0.32 17.21
CA GLY A 89 -4.36 0.47 16.13
C GLY A 89 -3.93 1.42 15.02
N LEU A 90 -2.63 1.69 14.89
CA LEU A 90 -2.03 2.62 13.92
C LEU A 90 -1.28 1.89 12.79
N ARG A 91 -1.73 0.69 12.43
CA ARG A 91 -1.14 -0.16 11.37
C ARG A 91 -0.86 0.60 10.08
N HIS A 92 -1.80 1.45 9.64
CA HIS A 92 -1.67 2.25 8.41
C HIS A 92 -0.55 3.31 8.45
N GLN A 93 0.05 3.58 9.61
CA GLN A 93 1.18 4.51 9.77
C GLN A 93 2.54 3.81 9.80
N VAL A 94 2.58 2.48 9.87
CA VAL A 94 3.84 1.72 10.09
C VAL A 94 4.88 2.05 9.02
N MET A 95 4.52 1.98 7.73
CA MET A 95 5.45 2.30 6.65
C MET A 95 5.96 3.74 6.73
N LYS A 96 5.10 4.71 7.07
CA LYS A 96 5.50 6.12 7.23
C LYS A 96 6.49 6.27 8.38
N ALA A 97 6.21 5.61 9.51
CA ALA A 97 7.04 5.67 10.71
C ALA A 97 8.40 5.03 10.49
N GLN A 98 8.45 3.82 9.95
CA GLN A 98 9.72 3.16 9.63
C GLN A 98 10.51 3.97 8.61
N LEU A 99 9.87 4.55 7.58
CA LEU A 99 10.57 5.39 6.61
C LEU A 99 11.12 6.66 7.25
N LEU A 100 10.33 7.34 8.10
CA LEU A 100 10.78 8.55 8.82
C LEU A 100 11.95 8.23 9.75
N TYR A 101 11.85 7.13 10.49
CA TYR A 101 12.89 6.65 11.37
C TYR A 101 14.18 6.34 10.59
N LEU A 102 14.10 5.44 9.61
CA LEU A 102 15.24 5.02 8.78
C LEU A 102 15.91 6.18 8.04
N SER A 103 15.12 7.14 7.55
CA SER A 103 15.64 8.23 6.72
C SER A 103 16.22 9.38 7.52
N CYS A 104 15.76 9.60 8.75
CA CYS A 104 16.02 10.84 9.48
C CYS A 104 16.68 10.66 10.84
N PHE A 105 16.67 9.47 11.43
CA PHE A 105 17.20 9.24 12.77
C PHE A 105 18.65 8.74 12.71
N PRO A 106 19.60 9.49 13.30
CA PRO A 106 21.01 9.07 13.29
C PRO A 106 21.29 7.90 14.24
N GLU A 107 20.48 7.75 15.30
CA GLU A 107 20.65 6.79 16.39
C GLU A 107 19.28 6.23 16.81
N SER A 108 19.29 5.12 17.58
CA SER A 108 18.09 4.50 18.12
C SER A 108 17.31 5.42 19.06
N VAL A 109 15.99 5.33 18.98
CA VAL A 109 15.10 6.07 19.87
C VAL A 109 14.98 5.31 21.19
N GLU A 110 15.29 5.97 22.30
CA GLU A 110 15.23 5.37 23.64
C GLU A 110 13.83 4.86 24.03
N ASN A 111 12.76 5.52 23.53
CA ASN A 111 11.38 5.20 23.88
C ASN A 111 10.50 5.07 22.63
N MET A 112 10.37 3.84 22.12
CA MET A 112 9.60 3.55 20.92
C MET A 112 8.09 3.82 21.09
N ASP A 113 7.55 3.61 22.29
CA ASP A 113 6.16 3.96 22.61
C ASP A 113 5.90 5.46 22.42
N ALA A 114 6.79 6.31 22.93
CA ALA A 114 6.68 7.76 22.78
C ALA A 114 6.82 8.20 21.30
N TYR A 115 7.68 7.52 20.53
CA TYR A 115 7.77 7.74 19.09
C TYR A 115 6.47 7.41 18.36
N ALA A 116 5.90 6.24 18.64
CA ALA A 116 4.66 5.78 18.01
C ALA A 116 3.46 6.69 18.29
N GLU A 117 3.39 7.34 19.46
CA GLU A 117 2.30 8.28 19.78
C GLU A 117 2.25 9.50 18.85
N TYR A 118 3.37 9.90 18.24
CA TYR A 118 3.36 11.00 17.27
C TYR A 118 2.49 10.69 16.04
N PHE A 119 2.39 9.42 15.65
CA PHE A 119 1.60 8.99 14.49
C PHE A 119 0.08 9.00 14.72
N ARG A 120 -0.39 9.49 15.87
CA ARG A 120 -1.79 9.90 16.06
C ARG A 120 -2.09 11.29 15.49
N ILE A 121 -1.06 12.09 15.20
CA ILE A 121 -1.21 13.41 14.59
C ILE A 121 -1.57 13.20 13.11
N GLU A 122 -2.79 13.59 12.72
CA GLU A 122 -3.28 13.39 11.35
C GLU A 122 -2.60 14.31 10.33
N GLU A 123 -2.19 15.50 10.75
CA GLU A 123 -1.58 16.50 9.88
C GLU A 123 -0.06 16.26 9.81
N ASP A 124 0.42 15.84 8.64
CA ASP A 124 1.81 15.38 8.48
C ASP A 124 2.84 16.50 8.75
N THR A 125 2.52 17.78 8.50
CA THR A 125 3.44 18.88 8.85
C THR A 125 3.59 18.99 10.36
N ALA A 126 2.49 18.98 11.11
CA ALA A 126 2.52 18.98 12.57
C ALA A 126 3.20 17.73 13.16
N LEU A 127 3.05 16.57 12.52
CA LEU A 127 3.79 15.35 12.87
C LEU A 127 5.30 15.61 12.76
N ILE A 128 5.77 16.10 11.62
CA ILE A 128 7.19 16.37 11.38
C ILE A 128 7.71 17.46 12.33
N ASP A 129 6.96 18.54 12.54
CA ASP A 129 7.33 19.61 13.48
C ASP A 129 7.50 19.07 14.90
N ARG A 130 6.60 18.18 15.33
CA ARG A 130 6.66 17.57 16.66
C ARG A 130 7.83 16.62 16.82
N VAL A 131 8.10 15.81 15.80
CA VAL A 131 9.27 14.91 15.75
C VAL A 131 10.57 15.72 15.78
N ASN A 132 10.68 16.77 14.96
CA ASN A 132 11.82 17.69 14.94
C ASN A 132 12.06 18.31 16.32
N ALA A 133 11.01 18.85 16.95
CA ALA A 133 11.12 19.49 18.25
C ALA A 133 11.54 18.53 19.38
N ASN A 134 11.09 17.28 19.35
CA ASN A 134 11.38 16.31 20.40
C ASN A 134 12.78 15.69 20.27
N TYR A 135 13.20 15.36 19.05
CA TYR A 135 14.45 14.66 18.78
C TYR A 135 15.60 15.59 18.34
N GLY A 136 15.36 16.90 18.24
CA GLY A 136 16.35 17.87 17.80
C GLY A 136 16.77 17.65 16.34
N LEU A 137 15.84 17.21 15.51
CA LEU A 137 16.04 16.95 14.08
C LEU A 137 15.66 18.19 13.25
N GLU A 138 16.12 18.22 12.00
CA GLU A 138 15.84 19.28 11.02
C GLU A 138 15.26 18.65 9.74
N ILE A 139 14.21 17.84 9.89
CA ILE A 139 13.55 17.16 8.77
C ILE A 139 12.76 18.20 7.96
N ASP A 140 13.06 18.29 6.67
CA ASP A 140 12.28 19.09 5.71
C ASP A 140 11.04 18.30 5.28
N TYR A 141 9.85 18.78 5.67
CA TYR A 141 8.60 18.08 5.37
C TYR A 141 8.37 17.86 3.87
N PRO A 142 8.54 18.86 2.98
CA PRO A 142 8.38 18.66 1.53
C PRO A 142 9.34 17.60 0.96
N GLU A 143 10.56 17.48 1.46
CA GLU A 143 11.51 16.44 1.05
C GLU A 143 11.07 15.05 1.52
N PHE A 144 10.67 14.93 2.79
CA PHE A 144 10.16 13.68 3.34
C PHE A 144 8.89 13.23 2.60
N GLU A 145 7.94 14.13 2.37
CA GLU A 145 6.68 13.86 1.68
C GLU A 145 6.92 13.31 0.27
N ARG A 146 7.89 13.87 -0.48
CA ARG A 146 8.27 13.38 -1.81
C ARG A 146 8.79 11.95 -1.75
N THR A 147 9.66 11.65 -0.78
CA THR A 147 10.23 10.31 -0.60
C THR A 147 9.16 9.31 -0.21
N TYR A 148 8.29 9.67 0.73
CA TYR A 148 7.17 8.84 1.17
C TYR A 148 6.18 8.56 0.04
N LYS A 149 5.80 9.57 -0.74
CA LYS A 149 4.94 9.39 -1.93
C LYS A 149 5.57 8.45 -2.96
N LEU A 150 6.84 8.63 -3.26
CA LEU A 150 7.56 7.76 -4.19
C LEU A 150 7.54 6.30 -3.71
N MET A 151 7.81 6.06 -2.42
CA MET A 151 7.76 4.73 -1.83
C MET A 151 6.37 4.10 -2.01
N ARG A 152 5.28 4.84 -1.74
CA ARG A 152 3.92 4.34 -1.95
C ARG A 152 3.61 3.99 -3.41
N HIS A 153 4.09 4.77 -4.38
CA HIS A 153 3.84 4.49 -5.79
C HIS A 153 4.43 3.16 -6.27
N VAL A 154 5.55 2.73 -5.68
CA VAL A 154 6.36 1.60 -6.16
C VAL A 154 6.27 0.36 -5.28
N SER A 155 5.78 0.50 -4.05
CA SER A 155 5.65 -0.60 -3.08
C SER A 155 4.21 -0.89 -2.71
N ILE A 156 3.99 -2.09 -2.16
CA ILE A 156 2.77 -2.43 -1.42
C ILE A 156 3.18 -2.42 0.04
N ASP A 157 2.38 -1.78 0.89
CA ASP A 157 2.65 -1.73 2.33
C ASP A 157 2.74 -3.17 2.89
N PRO A 158 3.86 -3.58 3.50
CA PRO A 158 4.00 -4.91 4.09
C PRO A 158 2.97 -5.22 5.18
N TYR A 159 2.47 -4.18 5.85
CA TYR A 159 1.56 -4.29 6.99
C TYR A 159 0.11 -4.07 6.58
N LEU A 160 -0.17 -4.02 5.27
CA LEU A 160 -1.47 -3.72 4.68
C LEU A 160 -2.59 -4.64 5.18
N PHE A 161 -2.30 -5.93 5.31
CA PHE A 161 -3.31 -6.95 5.60
C PHE A 161 -3.37 -7.28 7.09
N GLU A 162 -4.58 -7.42 7.59
CA GLU A 162 -4.85 -7.87 8.96
C GLU A 162 -4.85 -9.39 9.05
N HIS A 163 -5.38 -10.08 8.04
CA HIS A 163 -5.52 -11.54 7.96
C HIS A 163 -4.89 -12.12 6.67
N PRO A 164 -3.57 -11.93 6.47
CA PRO A 164 -2.86 -12.26 5.22
C PRO A 164 -2.91 -13.75 4.84
N GLU A 165 -3.22 -14.63 5.78
CA GLU A 165 -3.35 -16.08 5.58
C GLU A 165 -4.56 -16.49 4.73
N SER A 166 -5.50 -15.57 4.50
CA SER A 166 -6.74 -15.80 3.75
C SER A 166 -6.96 -14.74 2.68
N LYS A 167 -7.80 -15.05 1.70
CA LYS A 167 -8.35 -14.04 0.78
C LYS A 167 -9.71 -13.65 1.31
N ASN A 168 -9.81 -12.50 1.96
CA ASN A 168 -11.00 -12.06 2.66
C ASN A 168 -11.44 -10.65 2.24
N ALA A 169 -12.69 -10.33 2.52
CA ALA A 169 -13.31 -9.07 2.12
C ALA A 169 -12.63 -7.84 2.74
N ALA A 170 -12.26 -7.90 4.03
CA ALA A 170 -11.63 -6.76 4.71
C ALA A 170 -10.27 -6.40 4.12
N ASP A 171 -9.43 -7.40 3.84
CA ASP A 171 -8.11 -7.21 3.23
C ASP A 171 -8.21 -6.83 1.75
N LEU A 172 -9.23 -7.29 1.02
CA LEU A 172 -9.53 -6.78 -0.33
C LEU A 172 -9.88 -5.28 -0.30
N ALA A 173 -10.67 -4.84 0.68
CA ALA A 173 -10.96 -3.42 0.86
C ALA A 173 -9.70 -2.61 1.20
N ALA A 174 -8.83 -3.14 2.07
CA ALA A 174 -7.54 -2.53 2.39
C ALA A 174 -6.65 -2.40 1.14
N TRP A 175 -6.57 -3.46 0.32
CA TRP A 175 -5.86 -3.46 -0.97
C TRP A 175 -6.33 -2.35 -1.90
N CYS A 176 -7.64 -2.25 -2.13
CA CYS A 176 -8.20 -1.22 -3.00
C CYS A 176 -7.95 0.18 -2.44
N ARG A 177 -8.11 0.38 -1.13
CA ARG A 177 -7.77 1.67 -0.49
C ARG A 177 -6.30 2.03 -0.68
N ASN A 178 -5.39 1.08 -0.50
CA ASN A 178 -3.96 1.29 -0.76
C ASN A 178 -3.70 1.66 -2.23
N ALA A 179 -4.33 0.99 -3.19
CA ALA A 179 -4.18 1.32 -4.60
C ALA A 179 -4.63 2.76 -4.92
N TYR A 180 -5.69 3.24 -4.27
CA TYR A 180 -6.15 4.64 -4.36
C TYR A 180 -5.15 5.61 -3.70
N ASP A 181 -4.76 5.36 -2.44
CA ASP A 181 -3.87 6.24 -1.66
C ASP A 181 -2.45 6.31 -2.26
N ALA A 182 -2.01 5.25 -2.93
CA ALA A 182 -0.77 5.15 -3.67
C ALA A 182 -0.90 5.60 -5.15
N GLU A 183 -2.07 6.09 -5.54
CA GLU A 183 -2.37 6.60 -6.89
C GLU A 183 -1.97 5.64 -8.03
N TRP A 184 -2.22 4.33 -7.87
CA TRP A 184 -1.95 3.35 -8.93
C TRP A 184 -2.65 3.77 -10.22
N LEU A 185 -2.05 3.49 -11.38
CA LEU A 185 -2.70 3.82 -12.66
C LEU A 185 -3.65 2.71 -13.08
N SER A 186 -4.79 3.15 -13.60
CA SER A 186 -5.87 2.33 -14.12
C SER A 186 -5.59 1.90 -15.56
N CYS A 187 -4.54 1.11 -15.73
CA CYS A 187 -4.15 0.54 -17.00
C CYS A 187 -3.59 -0.86 -16.79
N GLY A 188 -3.58 -1.66 -17.86
CA GLY A 188 -3.33 -3.11 -17.86
C GLY A 188 -2.39 -3.62 -16.77
N GLY A 189 -2.75 -4.76 -16.19
CA GLY A 189 -1.97 -5.42 -15.14
C GLY A 189 -2.79 -5.67 -13.89
N GLN A 190 -2.15 -6.31 -12.90
CA GLN A 190 -2.81 -6.80 -11.69
C GLN A 190 -2.20 -6.21 -10.41
N GLY A 191 -1.84 -4.92 -10.41
CA GLY A 191 -1.18 -4.24 -9.29
C GLY A 191 0.35 -4.36 -9.28
N GLY A 192 0.92 -4.96 -10.33
CA GLY A 192 2.35 -5.03 -10.55
C GLY A 192 2.97 -3.66 -10.84
N MET A 193 4.28 -3.56 -10.63
CA MET A 193 5.04 -2.37 -11.01
C MET A 193 5.10 -2.25 -12.54
N ASN A 194 4.85 -1.06 -13.06
CA ASN A 194 5.08 -0.74 -14.45
C ASN A 194 6.32 0.17 -14.59
N ASP A 195 7.31 -0.29 -15.35
CA ASP A 195 8.60 0.39 -15.49
C ASP A 195 8.51 1.71 -16.25
N GLU A 196 7.58 1.82 -17.21
CA GLU A 196 7.37 3.03 -18.00
C GLU A 196 6.79 4.15 -17.13
N PHE A 197 5.76 3.82 -16.35
CA PHE A 197 5.09 4.79 -15.47
C PHE A 197 5.80 5.00 -14.14
N GLN A 198 6.75 4.12 -13.78
CA GLN A 198 7.37 4.08 -12.45
C GLN A 198 6.32 4.05 -11.33
N ARG A 199 5.25 3.29 -11.56
CA ARG A 199 4.07 3.26 -10.73
C ARG A 199 3.39 1.92 -10.90
N ARG A 200 2.71 1.45 -9.87
CA ARG A 200 1.87 0.25 -9.97
C ARG A 200 0.65 0.50 -10.84
N THR A 201 0.26 -0.53 -11.59
CA THR A 201 -0.88 -0.45 -12.50
C THR A 201 -1.81 -1.62 -12.32
N ALA A 202 -3.11 -1.33 -12.34
CA ALA A 202 -4.16 -2.32 -12.30
C ALA A 202 -5.28 -1.89 -13.24
N ASP A 203 -5.70 -2.77 -14.15
CA ASP A 203 -6.94 -2.54 -14.87
C ASP A 203 -8.16 -2.88 -14.00
N ASN A 204 -9.37 -2.67 -14.53
CA ASN A 204 -10.63 -2.92 -13.83
C ASN A 204 -10.67 -4.31 -13.14
N LEU A 205 -10.36 -5.38 -13.87
CA LEU A 205 -10.37 -6.73 -13.30
C LEU A 205 -9.11 -7.00 -12.48
N GLY A 206 -7.99 -6.48 -12.96
CA GLY A 206 -6.68 -6.63 -12.36
C GLY A 206 -6.56 -6.00 -10.98
N LEU A 207 -7.38 -5.02 -10.63
CA LEU A 207 -7.43 -4.49 -9.27
C LEU A 207 -7.88 -5.57 -8.27
N ILE A 208 -8.86 -6.39 -8.64
CA ILE A 208 -9.40 -7.46 -7.79
C ILE A 208 -8.56 -8.74 -7.93
N LEU A 209 -8.25 -9.14 -9.16
CA LEU A 209 -7.40 -10.31 -9.43
C LEU A 209 -5.99 -10.13 -8.85
N GLY A 210 -5.49 -8.90 -8.80
CA GLY A 210 -4.22 -8.56 -8.16
C GLY A 210 -4.18 -8.94 -6.69
N TYR A 211 -5.25 -8.64 -5.93
CA TYR A 211 -5.36 -9.08 -4.54
C TYR A 211 -5.38 -10.60 -4.42
N GLN A 212 -6.12 -11.30 -5.30
CA GLN A 212 -6.20 -12.76 -5.29
C GLN A 212 -4.86 -13.42 -5.60
N SER A 213 -4.09 -12.82 -6.54
CA SER A 213 -2.77 -13.30 -6.95
C SER A 213 -1.65 -12.92 -5.98
N TYR A 214 -1.77 -11.81 -5.24
CA TYR A 214 -0.68 -11.30 -4.41
C TYR A 214 -0.48 -12.15 -3.14
N ASP A 215 0.73 -12.62 -2.93
CA ASP A 215 1.15 -13.33 -1.73
C ASP A 215 1.88 -12.37 -0.79
N PRO A 216 1.33 -12.01 0.38
CA PRO A 216 1.97 -11.07 1.28
C PRO A 216 3.26 -11.59 1.92
N ASP A 217 3.41 -12.90 2.09
CA ASP A 217 4.60 -13.50 2.71
C ASP A 217 5.81 -13.41 1.77
N SER A 218 5.62 -13.86 0.52
CA SER A 218 6.67 -13.82 -0.51
C SER A 218 6.74 -12.50 -1.28
N ARG A 219 5.71 -11.65 -1.15
CA ARG A 219 5.53 -10.35 -1.82
C ARG A 219 5.51 -10.45 -3.34
N GLN A 220 5.03 -11.56 -3.85
CA GLN A 220 5.00 -11.86 -5.27
C GLN A 220 3.57 -12.12 -5.72
N PHE A 221 3.32 -11.87 -7.01
CA PHE A 221 2.09 -12.29 -7.64
C PHE A 221 2.25 -13.74 -8.08
N ARG A 222 1.36 -14.60 -7.61
CA ARG A 222 1.29 -16.00 -8.00
C ARG A 222 0.46 -16.11 -9.28
N ASP A 223 0.91 -16.97 -10.19
CA ASP A 223 0.11 -17.34 -11.36
C ASP A 223 -1.13 -18.13 -10.92
N GLY A 224 -2.31 -17.80 -11.45
CA GLY A 224 -3.52 -18.59 -11.17
C GLY A 224 -4.86 -17.88 -11.36
N TYR A 225 -4.91 -16.55 -11.23
CA TYR A 225 -6.15 -15.78 -11.36
C TYR A 225 -6.14 -14.95 -12.64
N SER A 226 -6.79 -15.48 -13.69
CA SER A 226 -6.94 -14.81 -14.99
C SER A 226 -8.40 -14.53 -15.36
N LEU A 227 -9.35 -15.08 -14.61
CA LEU A 227 -10.78 -14.89 -14.81
C LEU A 227 -11.41 -14.45 -13.49
N LEU A 228 -12.07 -13.29 -13.50
CA LEU A 228 -12.87 -12.84 -12.37
C LEU A 228 -14.24 -13.52 -12.42
N VAL A 229 -14.53 -14.36 -11.43
CA VAL A 229 -15.85 -14.97 -11.24
C VAL A 229 -16.57 -14.26 -10.10
N TYR A 230 -17.85 -13.94 -10.30
CA TYR A 230 -18.64 -13.16 -9.36
C TYR A 230 -20.12 -13.60 -9.38
N SER A 231 -20.83 -13.28 -8.31
CA SER A 231 -22.28 -13.48 -8.18
C SER A 231 -22.97 -12.17 -7.87
N VAL A 232 -24.10 -11.89 -8.54
CA VAL A 232 -24.92 -10.70 -8.35
C VAL A 232 -26.03 -11.02 -7.35
N TRP A 233 -26.24 -10.16 -6.35
CA TRP A 233 -27.16 -10.44 -5.24
C TRP A 233 -28.33 -9.46 -5.09
N GLY A 234 -28.18 -8.23 -5.56
CA GLY A 234 -29.25 -7.24 -5.48
C GLY A 234 -28.86 -5.91 -6.11
N ASP A 235 -29.82 -4.98 -6.13
CA ASP A 235 -29.60 -3.61 -6.56
C ASP A 235 -28.61 -2.91 -5.61
N ARG A 236 -27.88 -1.91 -6.12
CA ARG A 236 -26.92 -1.12 -5.32
C ARG A 236 -27.50 -0.62 -3.99
N ASP A 237 -28.77 -0.25 -3.97
CA ASP A 237 -29.42 0.34 -2.79
C ASP A 237 -29.67 -0.67 -1.66
N THR A 238 -29.55 -1.97 -1.95
CA THR A 238 -29.60 -3.05 -0.95
C THR A 238 -28.21 -3.61 -0.64
N MET A 239 -27.12 -2.92 -0.98
CA MET A 239 -25.78 -3.40 -0.67
C MET A 239 -25.55 -3.41 0.86
N PRO A 240 -25.04 -4.51 1.46
CA PRO A 240 -24.68 -4.52 2.87
C PRO A 240 -23.46 -3.62 3.15
N ASP A 241 -23.43 -3.01 4.35
CA ASP A 241 -22.31 -2.17 4.81
C ASP A 241 -21.11 -3.02 5.30
N VAL A 242 -20.52 -3.79 4.38
CA VAL A 242 -19.40 -4.69 4.65
C VAL A 242 -18.26 -4.39 3.66
N PRO A 243 -17.11 -3.86 4.13
CA PRO A 243 -15.95 -3.65 3.27
C PRO A 243 -15.53 -4.92 2.54
N GLY A 244 -15.20 -4.78 1.25
CA GLY A 244 -14.81 -5.85 0.34
C GLY A 244 -15.95 -6.39 -0.52
N VAL A 245 -17.19 -6.01 -0.23
CA VAL A 245 -18.33 -6.26 -1.14
C VAL A 245 -18.10 -5.50 -2.45
N GLY A 246 -18.35 -6.17 -3.55
CA GLY A 246 -18.20 -5.58 -4.88
C GLY A 246 -19.44 -4.82 -5.31
N VAL A 247 -19.27 -3.87 -6.21
CA VAL A 247 -20.34 -3.24 -6.98
C VAL A 247 -20.03 -3.33 -8.46
N TYR A 248 -21.06 -3.36 -9.29
CA TYR A 248 -20.91 -3.50 -10.74
C TYR A 248 -21.82 -2.50 -11.45
N SER A 249 -21.30 -1.87 -12.50
CA SER A 249 -22.05 -0.91 -13.33
C SER A 249 -22.67 -1.55 -14.59
N GLY A 250 -22.32 -2.79 -14.90
CA GLY A 250 -22.51 -3.39 -16.22
C GLY A 250 -21.23 -3.42 -17.07
N ASP A 251 -20.24 -2.58 -16.73
CA ASP A 251 -18.95 -2.55 -17.44
C ASP A 251 -17.74 -2.58 -16.46
N VAL A 252 -17.87 -1.92 -15.31
CA VAL A 252 -16.79 -1.69 -14.35
C VAL A 252 -17.15 -2.30 -13.00
N PHE A 253 -16.17 -2.94 -12.36
CA PHE A 253 -16.28 -3.40 -10.98
C PHE A 253 -15.64 -2.38 -10.04
N GLY A 254 -16.30 -2.16 -8.91
CA GLY A 254 -15.73 -1.44 -7.78
C GLY A 254 -15.76 -2.31 -6.53
N VAL A 255 -14.97 -1.94 -5.53
CA VAL A 255 -14.94 -2.55 -4.21
C VAL A 255 -15.34 -1.51 -3.18
N TYR A 256 -16.36 -1.81 -2.39
CA TYR A 256 -16.76 -0.99 -1.25
C TYR A 256 -15.67 -1.06 -0.16
N ILE A 257 -15.16 0.09 0.28
CA ILE A 257 -14.05 0.17 1.25
C ILE A 257 -14.49 0.66 2.64
N GLY A 258 -15.80 0.68 2.91
CA GLY A 258 -16.39 1.28 4.10
C GLY A 258 -16.58 2.80 3.99
N GLY A 259 -17.36 3.37 4.92
CA GLY A 259 -17.58 4.82 4.99
C GLY A 259 -18.33 5.40 3.78
N GLY A 260 -19.15 4.60 3.10
CA GLY A 260 -19.91 5.03 1.93
C GLY A 260 -19.05 5.22 0.67
N GLN A 261 -17.83 4.68 0.61
CA GLN A 261 -16.90 4.85 -0.52
C GLN A 261 -16.65 3.54 -1.27
N VAL A 262 -16.51 3.65 -2.58
CA VAL A 262 -16.14 2.57 -3.50
C VAL A 262 -14.89 2.97 -4.26
N VAL A 263 -13.94 2.05 -4.36
CA VAL A 263 -12.73 2.19 -5.17
C VAL A 263 -12.80 1.30 -6.40
N PHE A 264 -12.36 1.82 -7.53
CA PHE A 264 -12.34 1.10 -8.80
C PHE A 264 -11.21 1.58 -9.71
N ALA A 265 -10.80 0.73 -10.63
CA ALA A 265 -9.89 1.07 -11.71
C ALA A 265 -10.66 1.21 -13.02
N THR A 266 -10.29 2.21 -13.81
CA THR A 266 -10.68 2.34 -15.21
C THR A 266 -9.69 1.61 -16.13
N ASN A 267 -9.79 1.80 -17.45
CA ASN A 267 -8.88 1.21 -18.44
C ASN A 267 -8.21 2.29 -19.31
N ASP A 268 -8.02 3.48 -18.75
CA ASP A 268 -7.65 4.71 -19.46
C ASP A 268 -6.41 5.42 -18.89
N THR A 269 -5.60 4.73 -18.08
CA THR A 269 -4.39 5.25 -17.42
C THR A 269 -4.63 6.36 -16.38
N ALA A 270 -5.88 6.71 -16.06
CA ALA A 270 -6.18 7.58 -14.93
C ALA A 270 -5.78 6.91 -13.60
N PRO A 271 -5.46 7.65 -12.53
CA PRO A 271 -5.29 7.04 -11.22
C PRO A 271 -6.53 6.23 -10.82
N VAL A 272 -6.35 5.18 -10.02
CA VAL A 272 -7.43 4.46 -9.33
C VAL A 272 -8.34 5.49 -8.67
N GLN A 273 -9.65 5.31 -8.82
CA GLN A 273 -10.63 6.31 -8.47
C GLN A 273 -11.43 5.88 -7.24
N MET A 274 -11.93 6.85 -6.49
CA MET A 274 -12.84 6.65 -5.38
C MET A 274 -14.09 7.51 -5.59
N VAL A 275 -15.26 6.90 -5.47
CA VAL A 275 -16.56 7.57 -5.58
C VAL A 275 -17.50 7.10 -4.47
N PRO A 276 -18.55 7.85 -4.14
CA PRO A 276 -19.57 7.38 -3.21
C PRO A 276 -20.22 6.07 -3.69
N ALA A 277 -20.55 5.20 -2.75
CA ALA A 277 -21.31 3.98 -3.02
C ALA A 277 -22.70 4.29 -3.61
N SER A 278 -23.25 5.47 -3.33
CA SER A 278 -24.52 5.96 -3.90
C SER A 278 -24.41 6.51 -5.33
N ASP A 279 -23.23 6.48 -5.96
CA ASP A 279 -23.06 6.95 -7.33
C ASP A 279 -24.00 6.14 -8.27
N PRO A 280 -24.80 6.81 -9.13
CA PRO A 280 -25.77 6.16 -10.03
C PRO A 280 -25.15 5.24 -11.08
N ARG A 281 -23.82 5.21 -11.22
CA ARG A 281 -23.15 4.24 -12.09
C ARG A 281 -23.31 2.80 -11.61
N TRP A 282 -23.41 2.57 -10.30
CA TRP A 282 -23.48 1.23 -9.76
C TRP A 282 -24.93 0.74 -9.87
N THR A 283 -25.11 -0.43 -10.49
CA THR A 283 -26.44 -0.99 -10.74
C THR A 283 -26.74 -2.09 -9.74
N CYS A 284 -25.77 -2.96 -9.46
CA CYS A 284 -25.90 -4.05 -8.51
C CYS A 284 -24.67 -4.21 -7.62
N TRP A 285 -24.83 -4.95 -6.54
CA TRP A 285 -23.72 -5.41 -5.71
C TRP A 285 -23.44 -6.90 -5.93
N VAL A 286 -22.17 -7.27 -5.72
CA VAL A 286 -21.63 -8.59 -6.07
C VAL A 286 -20.70 -9.13 -4.98
N THR A 287 -20.55 -10.45 -4.95
CA THR A 287 -19.43 -11.13 -4.26
C THR A 287 -18.48 -11.73 -5.30
N PHE A 288 -17.19 -11.74 -5.00
CA PHE A 288 -16.17 -12.35 -5.86
C PHE A 288 -15.83 -13.76 -5.38
N GLU A 289 -15.76 -14.72 -6.29
CA GLU A 289 -15.36 -16.09 -5.97
C GLU A 289 -13.88 -16.12 -5.52
N GLY A 290 -13.57 -16.90 -4.50
CA GLY A 290 -12.22 -16.95 -3.90
C GLY A 290 -11.95 -15.81 -2.91
N ILE A 291 -12.96 -15.03 -2.55
CA ILE A 291 -12.93 -14.08 -1.44
C ILE A 291 -13.88 -14.57 -0.33
N ASP A 292 -13.36 -14.68 0.88
CA ASP A 292 -14.11 -15.03 2.08
C ASP A 292 -14.83 -13.79 2.63
N TYR A 293 -16.14 -13.92 2.80
CA TYR A 293 -17.01 -12.88 3.33
C TYR A 293 -17.50 -13.26 4.74
N PRO A 294 -17.70 -12.28 5.65
CA PRO A 294 -18.24 -12.55 6.97
C PRO A 294 -19.67 -13.08 6.88
N GLN A 295 -20.09 -13.87 7.89
CA GLN A 295 -21.40 -14.51 7.94
C GLN A 295 -22.57 -13.53 7.71
N SER A 296 -22.44 -12.30 8.20
CA SER A 296 -23.41 -11.22 8.00
C SER A 296 -23.75 -10.95 6.53
N VAL A 297 -22.83 -11.18 5.59
CA VAL A 297 -23.13 -11.04 4.15
C VAL A 297 -24.05 -12.14 3.67
N TRP A 298 -23.83 -13.38 4.12
CA TRP A 298 -24.66 -14.52 3.75
C TRP A 298 -26.05 -14.44 4.38
N GLU A 299 -26.15 -14.03 5.65
CA GLU A 299 -27.42 -13.77 6.31
C GLU A 299 -28.24 -12.70 5.56
N TYR A 300 -27.56 -11.63 5.12
CA TYR A 300 -28.20 -10.58 4.32
C TYR A 300 -28.70 -11.09 2.96
N ILE A 301 -27.96 -11.98 2.31
CA ILE A 301 -28.36 -12.64 1.06
C ILE A 301 -29.60 -13.52 1.28
N ASP A 302 -29.63 -14.27 2.37
CA ASP A 302 -30.77 -15.13 2.71
C ASP A 302 -32.02 -14.29 2.99
N GLU A 303 -31.88 -13.15 3.68
CA GLU A 303 -32.95 -12.19 3.91
C GLU A 303 -33.51 -11.59 2.61
N LEU A 304 -32.62 -11.20 1.67
CA LEU A 304 -33.04 -10.69 0.36
C LEU A 304 -33.82 -11.72 -0.48
N ASN A 305 -33.50 -13.00 -0.31
CA ASN A 305 -34.12 -14.09 -1.07
C ASN A 305 -35.29 -14.76 -0.33
N ALA A 306 -35.63 -14.29 0.87
CA ALA A 306 -36.77 -14.81 1.60
C ALA A 306 -38.07 -14.55 0.81
N PRO A 307 -38.96 -15.55 0.66
CA PRO A 307 -40.24 -15.34 -0.01
C PRO A 307 -41.05 -14.31 0.76
N GLU A 308 -41.67 -13.34 0.06
CA GLU A 308 -42.62 -12.41 0.68
C GLU A 308 -43.71 -13.24 1.39
N GLU A 309 -43.82 -13.11 2.72
CA GLU A 309 -44.90 -13.72 3.47
C GLU A 309 -46.22 -13.10 2.97
N THR A 310 -46.94 -13.84 2.13
CA THR A 310 -48.31 -13.51 1.79
C THR A 310 -49.14 -13.67 3.06
N GLU A 311 -49.42 -12.55 3.72
CA GLU A 311 -50.49 -12.47 4.72
C GLU A 311 -51.78 -12.94 4.05
N THR A 312 -52.13 -14.19 4.31
CA THR A 312 -53.47 -14.69 4.00
C THR A 312 -54.39 -14.03 5.01
N GLU A 313 -54.93 -12.86 4.65
CA GLU A 313 -56.10 -12.30 5.32
C GLU A 313 -57.20 -13.37 5.29
N GLY A 314 -57.46 -13.99 6.44
CA GLY A 314 -58.50 -14.99 6.60
C GLY A 314 -59.87 -14.36 6.40
N GLU A 315 -60.60 -14.90 5.42
CA GLU A 315 -62.04 -14.69 5.20
C GLU A 315 -62.90 -15.18 6.39
#